data_AF-A0A6L3X1P4-F1
#
_entry.id   AF-A0A6L3X1P4-F1
#
_cell.length_a   1.000
_cell.length_b   1.000
_cell.length_c   1.000
_cell.angle_alpha   90.00
_cell.angle_beta   90.00
_cell.angle_gamma   90.00
#
_symmetry.space_group_name_H-M   'P 1'
#
loop_
_entity.id
_entity.type
_entity.pdbx_description
1 polymer ?
#
loop_
_entity_poly.entity_id
_entity_poly.type
_entity_poly.pdbx_seq_one_letter_code
_entity_poly.pdbx_strand_id
1 'polypeptide(L)' 'IDLLHNAYAPTQEEVDHAKRAIEAAEEGERTGLGVVSLNGKMVDAPIINHAQAVLERAAASGVRR' A
#
# COMPACT_ATOMS: atom_id res chain seq x y z
N ILE A 1 6.02 21.38 15.39
CA ILE A 1 6.62 20.11 14.89
C ILE A 1 5.66 19.41 13.91
N ASP A 2 4.35 19.69 14.01
CA ASP A 2 3.29 19.09 13.17
C ASP A 2 3.43 19.32 11.66
N LEU A 3 4.02 20.45 11.25
CA LEU A 3 4.20 20.78 9.84
C LEU A 3 5.19 19.84 9.12
N LEU A 4 6.19 19.34 9.85
CA LEU A 4 7.18 18.42 9.29
C LEU A 4 6.63 17.00 9.20
N HIS A 5 5.85 16.55 10.19
CA HIS A 5 5.22 15.22 10.16
C HIS A 5 4.21 15.10 9.00
N ASN A 6 3.48 16.17 8.68
CA ASN A 6 2.59 16.20 7.51
C ASN A 6 3.32 16.12 6.17
N ALA A 7 4.58 16.57 6.09
CA ALA A 7 5.35 16.51 4.84
C ALA A 7 5.77 15.08 4.47
N TYR A 8 5.90 14.20 5.48
CA TYR A 8 6.23 12.79 5.30
C TYR A 8 5.02 11.85 5.39
N ALA A 9 3.83 12.40 5.66
CA ALA A 9 2.60 11.64 5.65
C ALA A 9 2.27 11.23 4.20
N PRO A 10 1.89 9.95 3.97
CA PRO A 10 1.50 9.50 2.64
C PRO A 10 0.24 10.24 2.19
N THR A 11 0.12 10.42 0.89
CA THR A 11 -1.05 11.00 0.23
C THR A 11 -2.21 10.01 0.18
N GLN A 12 -3.42 10.52 0.01
CA GLN A 12 -4.60 9.66 -0.15
C GLN A 12 -4.46 8.69 -1.33
N GLU A 13 -3.89 9.14 -2.45
CA GLU A 13 -3.66 8.29 -3.63
C GLU A 13 -2.69 7.13 -3.34
N GLU A 14 -1.62 7.39 -2.59
CA GLU A 14 -0.67 6.35 -2.18
C GLU A 14 -1.32 5.32 -1.25
N VAL A 15 -2.15 5.78 -0.31
CA VAL A 15 -2.91 4.91 0.59
C VAL A 15 -3.90 4.03 -0.19
N ASP A 16 -4.62 4.62 -1.15
CA ASP A 16 -5.60 3.89 -1.96
C ASP A 16 -4.92 2.91 -2.93
N HIS A 17 -3.73 3.25 -3.44
CA HIS A 17 -2.92 2.31 -4.20
C HIS A 17 -2.43 1.15 -3.33
N ALA A 18 -1.92 1.44 -2.14
CA ALA A 18 -1.45 0.44 -1.20
C ALA A 18 -2.56 -0.55 -0.79
N LYS A 19 -3.77 -0.07 -0.50
CA LYS A 19 -4.92 -0.94 -0.21
C LYS A 19 -5.23 -1.89 -1.35
N ARG A 20 -5.29 -1.38 -2.59
CA ARG A 20 -5.55 -2.23 -3.77
C ARG A 20 -4.45 -3.26 -3.99
N ALA A 21 -3.20 -2.93 -3.71
CA ALA A 21 -2.10 -3.88 -3.82
C ALA A 21 -2.23 -5.03 -2.81
N ILE A 22 -2.60 -4.75 -1.56
CA ILE A 22 -2.85 -5.78 -0.54
C ILE A 22 -4.06 -6.64 -0.90
N GLU A 23 -5.17 -6.02 -1.32
CA GLU A 23 -6.38 -6.75 -1.71
C GLU A 23 -6.11 -7.69 -2.91
N ALA A 24 -5.33 -7.23 -3.90
CA ALA A 24 -4.90 -8.09 -4.99
C ALA A 24 -3.99 -9.23 -4.51
N ALA A 25 -3.09 -8.97 -3.55
CA ALA A 25 -2.24 -10.00 -2.97
C ALA A 25 -3.07 -11.08 -2.25
N GLU A 26 -4.03 -10.68 -1.41
CA GLU A 26 -4.94 -11.59 -0.69
C GLU A 26 -5.76 -12.45 -1.65
N GLU A 27 -6.26 -11.87 -2.75
CA GLU A 27 -7.01 -12.59 -3.77
C GLU A 27 -6.12 -13.62 -4.52
N GLY A 28 -4.85 -13.30 -4.76
CA GLY A 28 -3.91 -14.25 -5.35
C GLY A 28 -3.51 -15.38 -4.41
N GLU A 29 -3.30 -15.08 -3.13
CA GLU A 29 -3.08 -16.10 -2.10
C GLU A 29 -4.28 -17.05 -2.01
N ARG A 30 -5.50 -16.51 -2.02
CA ARG A 30 -6.75 -17.30 -2.00
C ARG A 30 -6.93 -18.17 -3.23
N THR A 31 -6.48 -17.72 -4.39
CA THR A 31 -6.54 -18.48 -5.65
C THR A 31 -5.36 -19.44 -5.84
N GLY A 32 -4.39 -19.45 -4.92
CA GLY A 32 -3.19 -20.30 -4.99
C GLY A 32 -2.20 -19.87 -6.08
N LEU A 33 -2.41 -18.70 -6.68
CA LEU A 33 -1.50 -18.08 -7.62
C LEU A 33 -0.56 -17.21 -6.79
N GLY A 34 0.60 -17.75 -6.40
CA GLY A 34 1.63 -17.02 -5.64
C GLY A 34 2.22 -15.78 -6.36
N VAL A 35 1.63 -15.36 -7.48
CA VAL A 35 1.96 -14.17 -8.26
C VAL A 35 0.65 -13.59 -8.78
N VAL A 36 0.25 -12.44 -8.25
CA VAL A 36 -1.00 -11.75 -8.63
C VAL A 36 -0.64 -10.52 -9.44
N SER A 37 -1.48 -10.13 -10.39
CA SER A 37 -1.24 -8.94 -11.21
C SER A 37 -2.26 -7.86 -10.90
N LEU A 38 -1.81 -6.70 -10.42
CA LEU A 38 -2.62 -5.49 -10.27
C LEU A 38 -2.30 -4.54 -11.42
N ASN A 39 -3.32 -4.16 -12.21
CA ASN A 39 -3.17 -3.27 -13.37
C ASN A 39 -2.12 -3.74 -14.40
N GLY A 40 -1.97 -5.06 -14.59
CA GLY A 40 -1.00 -5.65 -15.51
C GLY A 40 0.45 -5.65 -15.02
N LYS A 41 0.71 -5.20 -13.78
CA LYS A 41 2.00 -5.35 -13.10
C LYS A 41 1.91 -6.46 -12.06
N MET A 42 2.96 -7.28 -11.96
CA MET A 42 3.05 -8.25 -10.87
C MET A 42 3.05 -7.53 -9.52
N VAL A 43 2.29 -8.08 -8.59
CA VAL A 43 2.27 -7.77 -7.17
C VAL A 43 3.04 -8.89 -6.50
N ASP A 44 4.33 -8.65 -6.39
CA ASP A 44 5.30 -9.49 -5.73
C ASP A 44 5.57 -8.99 -4.30
N ALA A 45 6.22 -9.83 -3.49
CA ALA A 45 6.46 -9.55 -2.06
C ALA A 45 7.03 -8.14 -1.76
N PRO A 46 7.97 -7.57 -2.56
CA PRO A 46 8.45 -6.21 -2.33
C PRO A 46 7.37 -5.13 -2.45
N ILE A 47 6.43 -5.30 -3.39
CA ILE A 47 5.31 -4.37 -3.60
C ILE A 47 4.35 -4.44 -2.42
N ILE A 48 4.05 -5.64 -1.93
CA ILE A 48 3.18 -5.88 -0.77
C ILE A 48 3.81 -5.24 0.48
N ASN A 49 5.09 -5.51 0.73
CA ASN A 49 5.82 -4.93 1.88
C ASN A 49 5.82 -3.39 1.81
N HIS A 50 6.01 -2.82 0.62
CA HIS A 50 5.95 -1.38 0.44
C HIS A 50 4.54 -0.83 0.72
N ALA A 51 3.50 -1.47 0.19
CA ALA A 51 2.11 -1.10 0.44
C ALA A 51 1.79 -1.12 1.94
N GLN A 52 2.23 -2.15 2.65
CA GLN A 52 2.03 -2.28 4.10
C GLN A 52 2.72 -1.15 4.87
N ALA A 53 3.97 -0.82 4.51
CA ALA A 53 4.69 0.31 5.10
C ALA A 53 4.03 1.67 4.82
N VAL A 54 3.34 1.85 3.69
CA VAL A 54 2.56 3.06 3.40
C VAL A 54 1.34 3.13 4.32
N LEU A 55 0.62 2.03 4.52
CA LEU A 55 -0.55 1.99 5.41
C LEU A 55 -0.16 2.20 6.88
N GLU A 56 0.96 1.63 7.33
CA GLU A 56 1.49 1.88 8.67
C GLU A 56 1.84 3.36 8.88
N ARG A 57 2.50 3.98 7.89
CA ARG A 57 2.78 5.42 7.92
C ARG A 57 1.51 6.26 7.95
N ALA A 58 0.49 5.88 7.17
CA ALA A 58 -0.81 6.53 7.18
C ALA A 58 -1.50 6.43 8.55
N ALA A 59 -1.38 5.27 9.21
CA ALA A 59 -1.94 5.06 10.55
C ALA A 59 -1.20 5.88 11.63
N ALA A 60 0.12 6.02 11.51
CA ALA A 60 0.95 6.72 12.49
C ALA A 60 0.95 8.25 12.32
N SER A 61 0.94 8.74 11.08
CA SER A 61 1.09 10.17 10.76
C SER A 61 -0.16 10.83 10.18
N GLY A 62 -1.22 10.05 9.95
CA GLY A 62 -2.40 10.51 9.21
C GLY A 62 -2.18 10.45 7.70
N VAL A 63 -3.17 10.95 6.96
CA VAL A 63 -3.14 10.97 5.48
C VAL A 63 -3.16 12.42 5.01
N ARG A 64 -2.23 12.76 4.12
CA ARG A 64 -2.20 14.06 3.47
C ARG A 64 -3.26 14.11 2.37
N ARG A 65 -4.17 15.08 2.48
CA ARG A 65 -5.13 15.41 1.42
C ARG A 65 -4.50 16.25 0.33
#